data_AF-A0A8J3FP46-F1
#
_entry.id   AF-A0A8J3FP46-F1
#
_cell.length_a   1.000
_cell.length_b   1.000
_cell.length_c   1.000
_cell.angle_alpha   90.00
_cell.angle_beta   90.00
_cell.angle_gamma   90.00
#
_symmetry.space_group_name_H-M   'P 1'
#
loop_
_entity.id
_entity.type
_entity.pdbx_description
1 polymer ?
#
loop_
_entity_poly.entity_id
_entity_poly.type
_entity_poly.pdbx_seq_one_letter_code
_entity_poly.pdbx_strand_id
1 'polypeptide(L)'
;MEMLAGQLDATADQLAAVGRTLPGLIPPAAAFGADSSGLPGRVGRRLHDHYGAVLAARAGEATDVAERMTDLATAVRETQRDYEATDEAVGRRIEREG
;
A
#
# COMPACT_ATOMS: atom_id res chain seq x y z
N MET A 1 -13.62 15.00 7.83
CA MET A 1 -13.17 13.61 7.61
C MET A 1 -12.61 13.44 6.20
N GLU A 2 -13.11 14.18 5.20
CA GLU A 2 -12.57 14.18 3.83
C GLU A 2 -11.05 14.41 3.70
N MET A 3 -10.47 15.37 4.43
CA MET A 3 -9.01 15.59 4.40
C MET A 3 -8.22 14.33 4.83
N LEU A 4 -8.70 13.60 5.84
CA LEU A 4 -8.06 12.38 6.30
C LEU A 4 -8.22 11.26 5.26
N ALA A 5 -9.42 11.09 4.70
CA ALA A 5 -9.67 10.12 3.64
C ALA A 5 -8.78 10.40 2.41
N GLY A 6 -8.63 11.66 2.01
CA GLY A 6 -7.73 12.06 0.93
C GLY A 6 -6.25 11.80 1.24
N GLN A 7 -5.80 11.97 2.48
CA GLN A 7 -4.44 11.62 2.91
C GLN A 7 -4.19 10.11 2.87
N LEU A 8 -5.19 9.31 3.25
CA LEU A 8 -5.13 7.85 3.17
C LEU A 8 -5.02 7.37 1.72
N ASP A 9 -5.84 7.92 0.81
CA ASP A 9 -5.77 7.61 -0.63
C ASP A 9 -4.42 8.01 -1.23
N ALA A 10 -3.94 9.22 -0.92
CA ALA A 10 -2.62 9.67 -1.41
C ALA A 10 -1.48 8.76 -0.91
N THR A 11 -1.58 8.26 0.32
CA THR A 11 -0.61 7.31 0.89
C THR A 11 -0.73 5.94 0.23
N ALA A 12 -1.95 5.46 -0.03
CA ALA A 12 -2.21 4.23 -0.77
C ALA A 12 -1.59 4.27 -2.17
N ASP A 13 -1.79 5.38 -2.90
CA ASP A 13 -1.23 5.58 -4.24
C ASP A 13 0.30 5.52 -4.24
N GLN A 14 0.95 6.15 -3.25
CA GLN A 14 2.40 6.10 -3.09
C GLN A 14 2.90 4.68 -2.82
N LEU A 15 2.24 3.94 -1.92
CA LEU A 15 2.61 2.56 -1.61
C LEU A 15 2.39 1.62 -2.80
N ALA A 16 1.30 1.79 -3.55
CA ALA A 16 1.04 1.03 -4.77
C ALA A 16 2.07 1.36 -5.88
N ALA A 17 2.54 2.61 -5.98
CA ALA A 17 3.63 2.98 -6.88
C ALA A 17 4.96 2.33 -6.46
N VAL A 18 5.27 2.30 -5.16
CA VAL A 18 6.44 1.59 -4.62
C VAL A 18 6.36 0.09 -4.93
N GLY A 19 5.20 -0.53 -4.68
CA GLY A 19 4.97 -1.95 -4.99
C GLY A 19 5.24 -2.29 -6.45
N ARG A 20 4.80 -1.45 -7.39
CA ARG A 20 5.07 -1.64 -8.84
C ARG A 20 6.53 -1.43 -9.23
N THR A 21 7.26 -0.59 -8.51
CA THR A 21 8.63 -0.18 -8.88
C THR A 21 9.70 -1.10 -8.29
N LEU A 22 9.50 -1.59 -7.06
CA LEU A 22 10.48 -2.36 -6.30
C LEU A 22 11.08 -3.56 -7.06
N PRO A 23 10.30 -4.41 -7.76
CA PRO A 23 10.87 -5.56 -8.49
C PRO A 23 11.84 -5.13 -9.60
N GLY A 24 11.65 -3.95 -10.19
CA GLY A 24 12.52 -3.39 -11.22
C GLY A 24 13.85 -2.86 -10.70
N LEU A 25 14.03 -2.76 -9.38
CA LEU A 25 15.25 -2.26 -8.74
C LEU A 25 16.26 -3.37 -8.40
N ILE A 26 16.01 -4.61 -8.82
CA ILE A 26 16.94 -5.73 -8.63
C ILE A 26 18.28 -5.42 -9.34
N PRO A 27 19.41 -5.43 -8.61
CA PRO A 27 20.73 -5.33 -9.24
C PRO A 27 21.00 -6.55 -10.13
N PRO A 28 21.80 -6.42 -11.20
CA PRO A 28 22.14 -7.54 -12.06
C PRO A 28 22.84 -8.66 -11.27
N ALA A 29 22.62 -9.93 -11.66
CA ALA A 29 23.21 -11.09 -10.99
C ALA A 29 24.75 -11.01 -10.85
N ALA A 30 25.43 -10.34 -11.79
CA ALA A 30 26.86 -10.06 -11.73
C ALA A 30 27.28 -9.31 -10.46
N ALA A 31 26.44 -8.40 -9.93
CA ALA A 31 26.69 -7.69 -8.67
C ALA A 31 26.70 -8.62 -7.44
N PHE A 32 26.13 -9.82 -7.57
CA PHE A 32 26.17 -10.87 -6.56
C PHE A 32 27.29 -11.89 -6.81
N GLY A 33 28.14 -11.67 -7.82
CA GLY A 33 29.22 -12.59 -8.20
C GLY A 33 28.73 -13.84 -8.93
N ALA A 34 27.50 -13.83 -9.47
CA ALA A 34 26.88 -14.97 -10.15
C ALA A 34 27.68 -15.50 -11.35
N ASP A 35 28.50 -14.63 -11.96
CA ASP A 35 29.36 -14.94 -13.12
C ASP A 35 30.66 -15.66 -12.72
N SER A 36 30.94 -15.74 -11.42
CA SER A 36 32.10 -16.48 -10.91
C SER A 36 31.94 -17.98 -11.16
N SER A 37 33.06 -18.67 -11.35
CA SER A 37 33.04 -20.13 -11.45
C SER A 37 32.88 -20.80 -10.06
N GLY A 38 32.51 -22.07 -10.04
CA GLY A 38 32.55 -22.90 -8.83
C GLY A 38 31.52 -22.52 -7.76
N LEU A 39 31.92 -22.67 -6.50
CA LEU A 39 31.07 -22.39 -5.34
C LEU A 39 30.64 -20.91 -5.25
N PRO A 40 31.54 -19.92 -5.45
CA PRO A 40 31.15 -18.51 -5.42
C PRO A 40 30.02 -18.15 -6.39
N GLY A 41 30.06 -18.62 -7.64
CA GLY A 41 28.98 -18.33 -8.60
C GLY A 41 27.65 -18.97 -8.24
N ARG A 42 27.67 -20.18 -7.68
CA ARG A 42 26.45 -20.83 -7.17
C ARG A 42 25.84 -20.06 -6.00
N VAL A 43 26.68 -19.56 -5.08
CA VAL A 43 26.23 -18.72 -3.97
C VAL A 43 25.68 -17.40 -4.50
N GLY A 44 26.37 -16.77 -5.45
CA GLY A 44 25.94 -15.53 -6.08
C GLY A 44 24.57 -15.62 -6.75
N ARG A 45 24.33 -16.69 -7.54
CA ARG A 45 23.01 -16.93 -8.13
C ARG A 45 21.91 -17.12 -7.08
N ARG A 46 22.15 -17.94 -6.06
CA ARG A 46 21.19 -18.14 -4.97
C ARG A 46 20.89 -16.85 -4.21
N LEU A 47 21.91 -16.01 -4.01
CA LEU A 47 21.76 -14.74 -3.32
C LEU A 47 20.96 -13.74 -4.18
N HIS A 48 21.23 -13.67 -5.48
CA HIS A 48 20.45 -12.88 -6.42
C HIS A 48 18.98 -13.33 -6.47
N ASP A 49 18.73 -14.64 -6.58
CA ASP A 49 17.37 -15.19 -6.60
C ASP A 49 16.64 -14.91 -5.28
N HIS A 50 17.33 -15.08 -4.15
CA HIS A 50 16.77 -14.75 -2.84
C HIS A 50 16.46 -13.27 -2.70
N TYR A 51 17.36 -12.40 -3.14
CA TYR A 51 17.15 -10.95 -3.12
C TYR A 51 15.96 -10.54 -3.98
N GLY A 52 15.81 -11.12 -5.17
CA GLY A 52 14.65 -10.90 -6.03
C GLY A 52 13.34 -11.36 -5.38
N ALA A 53 13.34 -12.52 -4.72
CA ALA A 53 12.18 -13.01 -3.97
C ALA A 53 11.82 -12.08 -2.79
N VAL A 54 12.82 -11.55 -2.07
CA VAL A 54 12.62 -10.59 -0.99
C VAL A 54 12.00 -9.30 -1.53
N LEU A 55 12.50 -8.76 -2.64
CA LEU A 55 11.92 -7.55 -3.25
C LEU A 55 10.48 -7.78 -3.74
N ALA A 56 10.18 -8.94 -4.33
CA ALA A 56 8.82 -9.28 -4.71
C ALA A 56 7.88 -9.39 -3.50
N ALA A 57 8.35 -9.98 -2.39
CA ALA A 57 7.57 -10.04 -1.15
C ALA A 57 7.29 -8.63 -0.59
N ARG A 58 8.30 -7.74 -0.58
CA ARG A 58 8.13 -6.34 -0.13
C ARG A 58 7.21 -5.53 -1.04
N ALA A 59 7.24 -5.81 -2.35
CA ALA A 59 6.29 -5.22 -3.29
C ALA A 59 4.85 -5.66 -2.99
N GLY A 60 4.65 -6.94 -2.68
CA GLY A 60 3.36 -7.48 -2.22
C GLY A 60 2.89 -6.81 -0.94
N GLU A 61 3.74 -6.75 0.09
CA GLU A 61 3.42 -6.08 1.37
C GLU A 61 3.01 -4.60 1.17
N ALA A 62 3.71 -3.86 0.30
CA ALA A 62 3.36 -2.48 -0.01
C ALA A 62 1.98 -2.36 -0.68
N THR A 63 1.64 -3.30 -1.56
CA THR A 63 0.33 -3.36 -2.23
C THR A 63 -0.77 -3.68 -1.23
N ASP A 64 -0.58 -4.68 -0.36
CA ASP A 64 -1.54 -5.04 0.69
C ASP A 64 -1.82 -3.87 1.65
N VAL A 65 -0.79 -3.10 2.01
CA VAL A 65 -0.97 -1.92 2.86
C VAL A 65 -1.71 -0.81 2.11
N ALA A 66 -1.43 -0.61 0.83
CA ALA A 66 -2.16 0.35 0.01
C ALA A 66 -3.66 0.03 -0.03
N GLU A 67 -4.03 -1.23 -0.27
CA GLU A 67 -5.42 -1.68 -0.27
C GLU A 67 -6.12 -1.39 1.07
N ARG A 68 -5.46 -1.71 2.20
CA ARG A 68 -6.01 -1.41 3.53
C ARG A 68 -6.21 0.10 3.78
N MET A 69 -5.35 0.94 3.22
CA MET A 69 -5.49 2.41 3.35
C MET A 69 -6.68 2.93 2.53
N THR A 70 -6.90 2.39 1.32
CA THR A 70 -8.08 2.69 0.50
C THR A 70 -9.38 2.22 1.17
N ASP A 71 -9.38 1.02 1.78
CA ASP A 71 -10.51 0.53 2.56
C ASP A 71 -10.82 1.46 3.74
N LEU A 72 -9.78 1.91 4.45
CA LEU A 72 -9.94 2.85 5.56
C LEU A 72 -10.46 4.22 5.10
N ALA A 73 -9.96 4.74 3.98
CA ALA A 73 -10.46 5.99 3.39
C ALA A 73 -11.95 5.90 3.06
N THR A 74 -12.38 4.75 2.52
CA THR A 74 -13.79 4.45 2.23
C THR A 74 -14.62 4.44 3.51
N ALA A 75 -14.18 3.69 4.54
CA ALA A 75 -14.88 3.63 5.82
C ALA A 75 -14.99 5.00 6.51
N VAL A 76 -13.96 5.86 6.39
CA VAL A 76 -13.99 7.23 6.92
C VAL A 76 -15.06 8.09 6.22
N ARG A 77 -15.18 7.97 4.89
CA ARG A 77 -16.21 8.69 4.14
C ARG A 77 -17.62 8.20 4.45
N GLU A 78 -17.80 6.89 4.59
CA GLU A 78 -19.08 6.30 5.00
C GLU A 78 -19.48 6.80 6.39
N THR A 79 -18.55 6.75 7.35
CA THR A 79 -18.78 7.28 8.70
C THR A 79 -19.15 8.76 8.67
N GLN A 80 -18.48 9.57 7.84
CA GLN A 80 -18.83 10.99 7.68
C GLN A 80 -20.27 11.17 7.19
N ARG A 81 -20.69 10.43 6.16
CA ARG A 81 -22.05 10.51 5.61
C ARG A 81 -23.10 10.09 6.64
N ASP A 82 -22.82 9.06 7.44
CA ASP A 82 -23.74 8.59 8.48
C ASP A 82 -23.92 9.63 9.59
N TYR A 83 -22.84 10.33 9.97
CA TYR A 83 -22.92 11.46 10.90
C TYR A 83 -23.75 12.61 10.32
N GLU A 84 -23.47 13.03 9.09
CA GLU A 84 -24.22 14.11 8.42
C GLU A 84 -25.72 13.77 8.31
N ALA A 85 -26.06 12.54 7.91
CA ALA A 85 -27.44 12.08 7.82
C ALA A 85 -28.16 12.05 9.19
N THR A 86 -27.43 11.68 10.24
CA THR A 86 -27.96 11.68 11.62
C THR A 86 -28.23 13.10 12.10
N ASP A 87 -27.28 14.02 11.90
CA ASP A 87 -27.41 15.43 12.27
C ASP A 87 -28.59 16.09 11.55
N GLU A 88 -28.75 15.83 10.25
CA GLU A 88 -29.90 16.30 9.48
C GLU A 88 -31.24 15.76 10.02
N ALA A 89 -31.29 14.46 10.36
CA ALA A 89 -32.51 13.84 10.88
C ALA A 89 -32.92 14.43 12.23
N VAL A 90 -31.95 14.71 13.10
CA VAL A 90 -32.16 15.39 14.39
C VAL A 90 -32.59 16.85 14.16
N GLY A 91 -31.93 17.59 13.27
CA GLY A 91 -32.30 18.96 12.91
C GLY A 91 -33.75 19.06 12.44
N ARG A 92 -34.15 18.20 11.49
CA ARG A 92 -35.54 18.11 11.00
C ARG A 92 -36.55 17.74 12.09
N ARG A 93 -36.13 17.07 13.17
CA ARG A 93 -37.00 16.72 14.29
C ARG A 93 -37.20 17.91 15.22
N ILE A 94 -36.12 18.61 15.55
CA ILE A 94 -36.16 19.81 16.40
C ILE A 94 -37.04 20.89 15.74
N GLU A 95 -36.91 21.11 14.43
CA GLU A 95 -37.76 22.06 13.68
C GLU A 95 -39.25 21.68 13.65
N ARG A 96 -39.59 20.41 13.88
CA ARG A 96 -40.98 19.93 13.94
C ARG A 96 -41.57 19.97 15.35
N GLU A 97 -40.74 19.92 16.38
CA GLU A 97 -41.16 19.86 17.79
C GLU A 97 -41.09 21.24 18.50
N GLY A 98 -40.44 22.24 17.90
CA GLY A 98 -40.39 23.64 18.37
C GLY A 98 -41.35 24.56 17.63
#